data_AF-A0A1N6DGL3-F1
#
_entry.id   AF-A0A1N6DGL3-F1
#
_cell.length_a   1.000
_cell.length_b   1.000
_cell.length_c   1.000
_cell.angle_alpha   90.00
_cell.angle_beta   90.00
_cell.angle_gamma   90.00
#
_symmetry.space_group_name_H-M   'P 1'
#
loop_
_entity.id
_entity.type
_entity.pdbx_description
1 polymer ?
#
loop_
_entity_poly.entity_id
_entity_poly.type
_entity_poly.pdbx_seq_one_letter_code
_entity_poly.pdbx_strand_id
1 'polypeptide(L)'
;MSTILRQLALVSETNRVNFKELARVSAALQKQATRDLGPIWEVEATVDAFDNLDDVPLGYWPMIVKDDIGLDGAAGVHQDDQGQPFALITAGKDWSLTASHEALEMLVDPFGNRLVAGDSPDPDQGRVEFLVEVSDPSEASEFGYPVNGVLVSDFYTPSYFDPVKAPGVRYSFTGAIVSPRDVLRGGYLSWHEPVTDIWFQETWFDGDESEFRELGQLTGKTRSLRSQVDELTNRLAGPSLARGQAPALMAARPSSVLVASGSSAKARQWRDQIEGLLAKPKLGVSEETGRSEAAPPRRRQAPNLSSPSSSPNPVGPPRRRR
;
A
#
# COMPACT_ATOMS: atom_id res chain seq x y z
N MET A 1 -13.97 -26.84 -7.28
CA MET A 1 -14.38 -25.60 -8.00
C MET A 1 -13.27 -25.29 -8.99
N SER A 2 -13.57 -24.86 -10.22
CA SER A 2 -12.53 -24.48 -11.17
C SER A 2 -11.95 -23.14 -10.71
N THR A 3 -10.72 -23.14 -10.19
CA THR A 3 -9.99 -21.89 -9.93
C THR A 3 -9.67 -21.26 -11.28
N ILE A 4 -9.93 -19.95 -11.42
CA ILE A 4 -9.53 -19.22 -12.63
C ILE A 4 -8.02 -19.04 -12.58
N LEU A 5 -7.31 -19.54 -13.60
CA LEU A 5 -5.88 -19.34 -13.75
C LEU A 5 -5.57 -17.84 -13.91
N ARG A 6 -4.74 -17.30 -13.03
CA ARG A 6 -4.25 -15.91 -13.07
C ARG A 6 -2.91 -15.88 -13.80
N GLN A 7 -2.71 -14.90 -14.67
CA GLN A 7 -1.52 -14.87 -15.54
C GLN A 7 -0.81 -13.53 -15.33
N LEU A 8 0.39 -13.55 -14.76
CA LEU A 8 1.22 -12.36 -14.58
C LEU A 8 2.28 -12.29 -15.69
N ALA A 9 2.50 -11.09 -16.22
CA ALA A 9 3.54 -10.81 -17.21
C ALA A 9 4.60 -9.90 -16.62
N LEU A 10 5.83 -10.38 -16.45
CA LEU A 10 6.96 -9.57 -15.99
C LEU A 10 7.67 -8.96 -17.21
N VAL A 11 7.75 -7.62 -17.25
CA VAL A 11 8.32 -6.85 -18.36
C VAL A 11 9.28 -5.79 -17.82
N SER A 12 10.37 -5.53 -18.53
CA SER A 12 11.25 -4.40 -18.23
C SER A 12 11.12 -3.29 -19.28
N GLU A 13 10.90 -2.05 -18.85
CA GLU A 13 11.01 -0.85 -19.69
C GLU A 13 12.22 0.02 -19.25
N THR A 14 13.26 -0.61 -18.71
CA THR A 14 14.53 0.03 -18.33
C THR A 14 15.74 -0.72 -18.90
N ASN A 15 16.84 -0.01 -19.12
CA ASN A 15 18.13 -0.63 -19.47
C ASN A 15 18.88 -1.20 -18.27
N ARG A 16 18.40 -0.97 -17.03
CA ARG A 16 19.04 -1.47 -15.79
C ARG A 16 18.82 -2.96 -15.55
N VAL A 17 17.70 -3.50 -16.04
CA VAL A 17 17.32 -4.91 -15.89
C VAL A 17 17.26 -5.54 -17.27
N ASN A 18 18.21 -6.41 -17.58
CA ASN A 18 18.20 -7.12 -18.86
C ASN A 18 17.29 -8.36 -18.81
N PHE A 19 16.92 -8.88 -19.98
CA PHE A 19 16.00 -10.03 -20.08
C PHE A 19 16.50 -11.29 -19.36
N LYS A 20 17.82 -11.52 -19.29
CA LYS A 20 18.37 -12.69 -18.55
C LYS A 20 18.08 -12.59 -17.05
N GLU A 21 18.21 -11.39 -16.48
CA GLU A 21 17.85 -11.13 -15.10
C GLU A 21 16.34 -11.21 -14.90
N LEU A 22 15.55 -10.60 -15.80
CA LEU A 22 14.09 -10.65 -15.80
C LEU A 22 13.56 -12.09 -15.78
N ALA A 23 14.07 -12.94 -16.67
CA ALA A 23 13.68 -14.35 -16.77
C ALA A 23 14.06 -15.15 -15.50
N ARG A 24 15.22 -14.85 -14.89
CA ARG A 24 15.62 -15.46 -13.62
C ARG A 24 14.66 -15.08 -12.49
N VAL A 25 14.27 -13.81 -12.39
CA VAL A 25 13.31 -13.35 -11.38
C VAL A 25 11.93 -13.93 -11.65
N SER A 26 11.44 -13.92 -12.88
CA SER A 26 10.16 -14.55 -13.27
C SER A 26 10.11 -16.02 -12.87
N ALA A 27 11.19 -16.79 -13.07
CA ALA A 27 11.26 -18.18 -12.65
C ALA A 27 11.22 -18.37 -11.12
N ALA A 28 11.73 -17.41 -10.35
CA ALA A 28 11.59 -17.39 -8.89
C ALA A 28 10.15 -17.07 -8.47
N LEU A 29 9.55 -16.03 -9.06
CA LEU A 29 8.15 -15.65 -8.80
C LEU A 29 7.16 -16.74 -9.19
N GLN A 30 7.36 -17.40 -10.34
CA GLN A 30 6.55 -18.55 -10.75
C GLN A 30 6.59 -19.69 -9.72
N LYS A 31 7.79 -19.98 -9.18
CA LYS A 31 7.95 -20.99 -8.13
C LYS A 31 7.27 -20.54 -6.84
N GLN A 32 7.42 -19.29 -6.44
CA GLN A 32 6.76 -18.73 -5.27
C GLN A 32 5.22 -18.83 -5.40
N ALA A 33 4.67 -18.37 -6.52
CA ALA A 33 3.23 -18.39 -6.78
C ALA A 33 2.64 -19.80 -6.71
N THR A 34 3.32 -20.81 -7.28
CA THR A 34 2.79 -22.18 -7.37
C THR A 34 3.09 -23.05 -6.16
N ARG A 35 4.30 -22.98 -5.62
CA ARG A 35 4.75 -23.82 -4.51
C ARG A 35 4.37 -23.24 -3.15
N ASP A 36 4.47 -21.92 -3.01
CA ASP A 36 4.40 -21.25 -1.70
C ASP A 36 3.01 -20.64 -1.48
N LEU A 37 2.58 -19.75 -2.39
CA LEU A 37 1.32 -19.02 -2.26
C LEU A 37 0.10 -19.92 -2.55
N GLY A 38 0.12 -20.62 -3.69
CA GLY A 38 -1.03 -21.37 -4.20
C GLY A 38 -1.68 -22.33 -3.20
N PRO A 39 -0.92 -23.19 -2.49
CA PRO A 39 -1.48 -24.10 -1.49
C PRO A 39 -2.08 -23.42 -0.25
N ILE A 40 -1.68 -22.17 0.05
CA ILE A 40 -2.12 -21.44 1.26
C ILE A 40 -3.33 -20.55 0.95
N TRP A 41 -3.31 -19.88 -0.20
CA TRP A 41 -4.32 -18.91 -0.61
C TRP A 41 -5.29 -19.45 -1.67
N GLU A 42 -5.17 -20.73 -2.03
CA GLU A 42 -6.01 -21.42 -3.01
C GLU A 42 -6.03 -20.73 -4.39
N VAL A 43 -4.87 -20.21 -4.80
CA VAL A 43 -4.68 -19.48 -6.06
C VAL A 43 -3.86 -20.29 -7.05
N GLU A 44 -4.26 -20.23 -8.31
CA GLU A 44 -3.57 -20.88 -9.42
C GLU A 44 -3.04 -19.78 -10.36
N ALA A 45 -1.73 -19.77 -10.61
CA ALA A 45 -1.11 -18.68 -11.36
C ALA A 45 0.11 -19.08 -12.20
N THR A 46 0.31 -18.34 -13.31
CA THR A 46 1.58 -18.29 -14.03
C THR A 46 2.27 -16.93 -13.90
N VAL A 47 3.60 -16.93 -13.97
CA VAL A 47 4.44 -15.73 -14.02
C VAL A 47 5.46 -15.88 -15.12
N ASP A 48 5.24 -15.16 -16.21
CA ASP A 48 6.01 -15.30 -17.45
C ASP A 48 6.76 -14.00 -17.79
N ALA A 49 8.01 -14.12 -18.24
CA ALA A 49 8.81 -12.98 -18.67
C ALA A 49 8.60 -12.69 -20.15
N PHE A 50 8.39 -11.43 -20.50
CA PHE A 50 8.27 -10.97 -21.88
C PHE A 50 9.33 -9.91 -22.18
N ASP A 51 9.87 -9.96 -23.40
CA ASP A 51 10.94 -9.04 -23.84
C ASP A 51 10.39 -7.61 -23.97
N ASN A 52 9.16 -7.46 -24.45
CA ASN A 52 8.48 -6.17 -24.57
C ASN A 52 7.04 -6.23 -24.08
N LEU A 53 6.51 -5.08 -23.65
CA LEU A 53 5.12 -4.94 -23.24
C LEU A 53 4.14 -5.27 -24.39
N ASP A 54 4.54 -5.04 -25.65
CA ASP A 54 3.73 -5.35 -26.83
C ASP A 54 3.60 -6.87 -27.09
N ASP A 55 4.47 -7.69 -26.47
CA ASP A 55 4.46 -9.15 -26.59
C ASP A 55 3.54 -9.82 -25.55
N VAL A 56 3.03 -9.05 -24.59
CA VAL A 56 2.16 -9.56 -23.52
C VAL A 56 0.80 -9.97 -24.09
N PRO A 57 0.35 -11.22 -23.91
CA PRO A 57 -0.96 -11.67 -24.37
C PRO A 57 -2.11 -10.97 -23.64
N LEU A 58 -3.24 -10.83 -24.32
CA LEU A 58 -4.46 -10.34 -23.67
C LEU A 58 -4.87 -11.28 -22.51
N GLY A 59 -5.29 -10.69 -21.40
CA GLY A 59 -5.66 -11.40 -20.17
C GLY A 59 -4.55 -11.51 -19.13
N TYR A 60 -3.29 -11.27 -19.51
CA TYR A 60 -2.19 -11.17 -18.56
C TYR A 60 -2.27 -9.86 -17.79
N TRP A 61 -1.84 -9.89 -16.53
CA TRP A 61 -1.70 -8.74 -15.66
C TRP A 61 -0.23 -8.31 -15.67
N PRO A 62 0.11 -7.13 -16.22
CA PRO A 62 1.50 -6.75 -16.39
C PRO A 62 2.12 -6.24 -15.09
N MET A 63 3.37 -6.62 -14.87
CA MET A 63 4.27 -6.10 -13.84
C MET A 63 5.45 -5.45 -14.56
N ILE A 64 5.54 -4.13 -14.50
CA ILE A 64 6.42 -3.35 -15.37
C ILE A 64 7.53 -2.71 -14.54
N VAL A 65 8.77 -3.14 -14.79
CA VAL A 65 9.96 -2.57 -14.16
C VAL A 65 10.37 -1.28 -14.90
N LYS A 66 10.50 -0.15 -14.20
CA LYS A 66 10.87 1.17 -14.75
C LYS A 66 11.93 1.85 -13.90
N ASP A 67 12.63 2.83 -14.47
CA ASP A 67 13.60 3.64 -13.70
C ASP A 67 12.93 4.57 -12.68
N ASP A 68 11.74 5.06 -13.02
CA ASP A 68 10.92 5.96 -12.22
C ASP A 68 9.45 5.58 -12.44
N ILE A 69 8.72 5.41 -11.34
CA ILE A 69 7.29 5.10 -11.31
C ILE A 69 6.42 6.30 -10.90
N GLY A 70 7.03 7.48 -10.69
CA GLY A 70 6.37 8.75 -10.42
C GLY A 70 5.71 8.86 -9.05
N LEU A 71 6.07 7.96 -8.13
CA LEU A 71 5.56 7.91 -6.77
C LEU A 71 6.73 8.10 -5.80
N ASP A 72 6.85 9.32 -5.27
CA ASP A 72 7.88 9.62 -4.28
C ASP A 72 7.68 8.73 -3.03
N GLY A 73 8.72 7.98 -2.64
CA GLY A 73 8.70 7.11 -1.46
C GLY A 73 8.25 5.67 -1.70
N ALA A 74 7.68 5.35 -2.88
CA ALA A 74 7.21 4.00 -3.21
C ALA A 74 8.21 3.27 -4.12
N ALA A 75 8.57 2.04 -3.75
CA ALA A 75 9.37 1.17 -4.63
C ALA A 75 8.51 0.45 -5.67
N GLY A 76 7.23 0.21 -5.37
CA GLY A 76 6.25 -0.42 -6.24
C GLY A 76 4.85 0.13 -6.00
N VAL A 77 3.91 -0.20 -6.89
CA VAL A 77 2.49 0.05 -6.69
C VAL A 77 1.65 -0.98 -7.44
N HIS A 78 0.57 -1.43 -6.81
CA HIS A 78 -0.48 -2.22 -7.42
C HIS A 78 -1.71 -1.35 -7.74
N GLN A 79 -2.09 -1.31 -9.00
CA GLN A 79 -3.28 -0.58 -9.46
C GLN A 79 -4.22 -1.45 -10.29
N ASP A 80 -5.44 -0.95 -10.47
CA ASP A 80 -6.46 -1.52 -11.34
C ASP A 80 -6.99 -0.43 -12.28
N ASP A 81 -7.19 -0.78 -13.55
CA ASP A 81 -7.98 0.02 -14.50
C ASP A 81 -9.04 -0.87 -15.16
N GLN A 82 -10.31 -0.59 -14.84
CA GLN A 82 -11.46 -1.31 -15.39
C GLN A 82 -11.42 -2.82 -15.16
N GLY A 83 -10.95 -3.26 -13.99
CA GLY A 83 -10.83 -4.69 -13.66
C GLY A 83 -9.62 -5.37 -14.31
N GLN A 84 -8.63 -4.59 -14.74
CA GLN A 84 -7.33 -5.07 -15.21
C GLN A 84 -6.23 -4.66 -14.20
N PRO A 85 -5.82 -5.58 -13.32
CA PRO A 85 -4.71 -5.37 -12.41
C PRO A 85 -3.39 -5.18 -13.16
N PHE A 86 -2.53 -4.31 -12.65
CA PHE A 86 -1.13 -4.17 -13.06
C PHE A 86 -0.26 -3.63 -11.91
N ALA A 87 1.05 -3.82 -12.03
CA ALA A 87 2.02 -3.25 -11.11
C ALA A 87 3.11 -2.44 -11.83
N LEU A 88 3.58 -1.38 -11.18
CA LEU A 88 4.80 -0.67 -11.56
C LEU A 88 5.86 -0.89 -10.49
N ILE A 89 7.08 -1.20 -10.91
CA ILE A 89 8.18 -1.56 -10.01
C ILE A 89 9.40 -0.70 -10.37
N THR A 90 9.99 -0.03 -9.39
CA THR A 90 11.23 0.71 -9.59
C THR A 90 12.39 -0.26 -9.77
N ALA A 91 13.33 0.06 -10.68
CA ALA A 91 14.55 -0.67 -10.97
C ALA A 91 15.61 -0.54 -9.84
N GLY A 92 15.16 -0.92 -8.64
CA GLY A 92 15.81 -1.03 -7.34
C GLY A 92 17.02 -1.97 -7.31
N LYS A 93 17.88 -1.83 -6.30
CA LYS A 93 18.80 -2.93 -5.92
C LYS A 93 18.01 -4.19 -5.54
N ASP A 94 16.88 -3.97 -4.87
CA ASP A 94 16.02 -5.02 -4.32
C ASP A 94 14.70 -5.12 -5.13
N TRP A 95 14.72 -4.79 -6.42
CA TRP A 95 13.52 -4.77 -7.27
C TRP A 95 12.80 -6.13 -7.35
N SER A 96 13.52 -7.24 -7.17
CA SER A 96 12.92 -8.57 -7.17
C SER A 96 12.04 -8.81 -5.92
N LEU A 97 12.40 -8.19 -4.79
CA LEU A 97 11.59 -8.21 -3.57
C LEU A 97 10.30 -7.44 -3.84
N THR A 98 10.39 -6.22 -4.36
CA THR A 98 9.22 -5.42 -4.75
C THR A 98 8.36 -6.14 -5.79
N ALA A 99 8.95 -6.73 -6.83
CA ALA A 99 8.20 -7.50 -7.82
C ALA A 99 7.47 -8.69 -7.19
N SER A 100 8.10 -9.38 -6.23
CA SER A 100 7.45 -10.45 -5.47
C SER A 100 6.28 -9.93 -4.64
N HIS A 101 6.48 -8.83 -3.90
CA HIS A 101 5.43 -8.16 -3.13
C HIS A 101 4.21 -7.88 -4.00
N GLU A 102 4.38 -7.14 -5.10
CA GLU A 102 3.28 -6.78 -5.99
C GLU A 102 2.60 -8.01 -6.61
N ALA A 103 3.38 -9.03 -6.97
CA ALA A 103 2.83 -10.28 -7.47
C ALA A 103 1.92 -10.97 -6.44
N LEU A 104 2.33 -11.03 -5.18
CA LEU A 104 1.55 -11.66 -4.11
C LEU A 104 0.25 -10.89 -3.85
N GLU A 105 0.31 -9.56 -3.80
CA GLU A 105 -0.88 -8.70 -3.63
C GLU A 105 -1.88 -8.86 -4.77
N MET A 106 -1.40 -8.75 -6.01
CA MET A 106 -2.23 -8.97 -7.20
C MET A 106 -2.83 -10.37 -7.22
N LEU A 107 -2.08 -11.38 -6.78
CA LEU A 107 -2.56 -12.76 -6.76
C LEU A 107 -3.51 -13.06 -5.62
N VAL A 108 -3.54 -12.32 -4.51
CA VAL A 108 -4.49 -12.58 -3.41
C VAL A 108 -5.72 -11.67 -3.47
N ASP A 109 -5.51 -10.40 -3.82
CA ASP A 109 -6.55 -9.40 -3.97
C ASP A 109 -6.31 -8.56 -5.23
N PRO A 110 -6.70 -9.07 -6.41
CA PRO A 110 -6.40 -8.45 -7.71
C PRO A 110 -6.88 -7.01 -7.86
N PHE A 111 -7.96 -6.64 -7.18
CA PHE A 111 -8.60 -5.32 -7.34
C PHE A 111 -8.29 -4.36 -6.20
N GLY A 112 -7.52 -4.77 -5.19
CA GLY A 112 -7.14 -3.92 -4.05
C GLY A 112 -8.31 -3.45 -3.20
N ASN A 113 -9.35 -4.28 -3.07
CA ASN A 113 -10.58 -3.95 -2.36
C ASN A 113 -11.07 -5.10 -1.47
N ARG A 114 -10.31 -6.18 -1.29
CA ARG A 114 -10.73 -7.32 -0.49
C ARG A 114 -10.65 -6.96 0.98
N LEU A 115 -11.78 -7.10 1.67
CA LEU A 115 -11.89 -6.88 3.10
C LEU A 115 -12.08 -8.19 3.87
N VAL A 116 -11.49 -8.28 5.07
CA VAL A 116 -11.69 -9.38 6.01
C VAL A 116 -12.06 -8.82 7.38
N ALA A 117 -13.13 -9.31 7.98
CA ALA A 117 -13.59 -8.85 9.28
C ALA A 117 -12.80 -9.51 10.43
N GLY A 118 -12.32 -8.72 11.38
CA GLY A 118 -11.59 -9.21 12.57
C GLY A 118 -11.66 -8.23 13.74
N ASP A 119 -11.06 -8.62 14.87
CA ASP A 119 -10.96 -7.74 16.04
C ASP A 119 -9.89 -6.68 15.80
N SER A 120 -10.21 -5.42 16.11
CA SER A 120 -9.27 -4.31 15.93
C SER A 120 -7.98 -4.51 16.76
N PRO A 121 -6.80 -4.13 16.24
CA PRO A 121 -5.60 -4.02 17.06
C PRO A 121 -5.71 -2.86 18.06
N ASP A 122 -6.59 -1.88 17.82
CA ASP A 122 -6.90 -0.80 18.75
C ASP A 122 -7.90 -1.29 19.82
N PRO A 123 -7.51 -1.31 21.12
CA PRO A 123 -8.38 -1.81 22.20
C PRO A 123 -9.61 -0.95 22.45
N ASP A 124 -9.64 0.30 21.95
CA ASP A 124 -10.80 1.19 22.05
C ASP A 124 -11.82 0.95 20.92
N GLN A 125 -11.50 0.08 19.96
CA GLN A 125 -12.36 -0.29 18.84
C GLN A 125 -12.95 -1.71 18.98
N GLY A 126 -14.01 -1.96 18.22
CA GLY A 126 -14.68 -3.25 18.15
C GLY A 126 -14.20 -4.11 16.98
N ARG A 127 -15.16 -4.68 16.26
CA ARG A 127 -14.89 -5.44 15.04
C ARG A 127 -14.71 -4.49 13.86
N VAL A 128 -13.66 -4.71 13.08
CA VAL A 128 -13.24 -3.87 11.95
C VAL A 128 -13.10 -4.69 10.68
N GLU A 129 -12.89 -4.00 9.56
CA GLU A 129 -12.67 -4.61 8.25
C GLU A 129 -11.23 -4.32 7.80
N PHE A 130 -10.37 -5.34 7.83
CA PHE A 130 -8.99 -5.23 7.36
C PHE A 130 -8.92 -5.26 5.85
N LEU A 131 -8.10 -4.39 5.26
CA LEU A 131 -7.71 -4.51 3.85
C LEU A 131 -6.70 -5.66 3.72
N VAL A 132 -6.93 -6.56 2.76
CA VAL A 132 -6.06 -7.72 2.57
C VAL A 132 -4.81 -7.30 1.81
N GLU A 133 -3.76 -6.97 2.54
CA GLU A 133 -2.43 -6.63 2.01
C GLU A 133 -1.38 -7.67 2.46
N VAL A 134 -1.25 -8.79 1.74
CA VAL A 134 -0.59 -10.01 2.26
C VAL A 134 0.88 -9.88 2.61
N SER A 135 1.58 -8.92 2.04
CA SER A 135 3.03 -8.73 2.15
C SER A 135 3.39 -7.56 3.07
N ASP A 136 2.50 -6.58 3.24
CA ASP A 136 2.75 -5.31 3.93
C ASP A 136 3.18 -5.47 5.39
N PRO A 137 2.57 -6.35 6.22
CA PRO A 137 3.01 -6.52 7.60
C PRO A 137 4.46 -7.00 7.75
N SER A 138 5.03 -7.59 6.70
CA SER A 138 6.39 -8.15 6.67
C SER A 138 7.23 -7.63 5.49
N GLU A 139 6.91 -6.45 4.95
CA GLU A 139 7.47 -6.00 3.66
C GLU A 139 8.99 -5.79 3.67
N ALA A 140 9.57 -5.56 4.85
CA ALA A 140 10.98 -5.23 4.97
C ALA A 140 11.87 -6.38 4.47
N SER A 141 12.96 -6.01 3.78
CA SER A 141 13.87 -6.97 3.14
C SER A 141 14.47 -8.03 4.08
N GLU A 142 14.53 -7.75 5.38
CA GLU A 142 15.03 -8.70 6.40
C GLU A 142 14.08 -9.88 6.66
N PHE A 143 12.80 -9.74 6.33
CA PHE A 143 11.80 -10.82 6.40
C PHE A 143 11.61 -11.56 5.08
N GLY A 144 12.19 -11.04 3.99
CA GLY A 144 12.22 -11.73 2.71
C GLY A 144 12.97 -13.06 2.78
N TYR A 145 12.69 -13.96 1.85
CA TYR A 145 13.33 -15.27 1.78
C TYR A 145 13.82 -15.60 0.36
N PRO A 146 14.79 -16.52 0.20
CA PRO A 146 15.32 -16.83 -1.12
C PRO A 146 14.48 -17.88 -1.85
N VAL A 147 14.15 -17.61 -3.11
CA VAL A 147 13.63 -18.59 -4.08
C VAL A 147 14.53 -18.56 -5.30
N ASN A 148 15.15 -19.70 -5.64
CA ASN A 148 16.17 -19.78 -6.70
C ASN A 148 17.33 -18.78 -6.52
N GLY A 149 17.66 -18.42 -5.27
CA GLY A 149 18.68 -17.39 -4.98
C GLY A 149 18.25 -15.96 -5.32
N VAL A 150 16.97 -15.72 -5.59
CA VAL A 150 16.34 -14.39 -5.71
C VAL A 150 15.63 -14.10 -4.39
N LEU A 151 15.82 -12.90 -3.84
CA LEU A 151 15.09 -12.46 -2.65
C LEU A 151 13.64 -12.12 -3.06
N VAL A 152 12.69 -12.73 -2.36
CA VAL A 152 11.24 -12.56 -2.55
C VAL A 152 10.57 -12.25 -1.21
N SER A 153 9.38 -11.64 -1.25
CA SER A 153 8.68 -11.18 -0.04
C SER A 153 8.07 -12.35 0.73
N ASP A 154 8.04 -12.23 2.06
CA ASP A 154 7.14 -13.04 2.89
C ASP A 154 5.69 -12.58 2.67
N PHE A 155 4.74 -13.45 3.02
CA PHE A 155 3.32 -13.13 3.00
C PHE A 155 2.59 -13.81 4.16
N TYR A 156 1.56 -13.17 4.69
CA TYR A 156 0.74 -13.75 5.73
C TYR A 156 -0.21 -14.82 5.19
N THR A 157 -0.60 -15.78 6.03
CA THR A 157 -1.59 -16.82 5.71
C THR A 157 -3.00 -16.36 6.08
N PRO A 158 -4.08 -17.05 5.66
CA PRO A 158 -5.43 -16.73 6.12
C PRO A 158 -5.59 -16.69 7.65
N SER A 159 -4.77 -17.45 8.39
CA SER A 159 -4.76 -17.44 9.87
C SER A 159 -4.28 -16.11 10.47
N TYR A 160 -3.69 -15.21 9.68
CA TYR A 160 -3.30 -13.87 10.13
C TYR A 160 -4.45 -13.11 10.81
N PHE A 161 -5.69 -13.38 10.39
CA PHE A 161 -6.89 -12.75 10.96
C PHE A 161 -7.56 -13.57 12.07
N ASP A 162 -6.96 -14.66 12.56
CA ASP A 162 -7.51 -15.46 13.66
C ASP A 162 -7.70 -14.60 14.93
N PRO A 163 -8.75 -14.82 15.74
CA PRO A 163 -9.03 -13.95 16.88
C PRO A 163 -7.93 -14.02 17.95
N VAL A 164 -7.28 -15.17 18.10
CA VAL A 164 -6.25 -15.40 19.11
C VAL A 164 -5.12 -16.27 18.58
N LYS A 165 -3.94 -16.15 19.19
CA LYS A 165 -2.79 -17.00 18.92
C LYS A 165 -3.09 -18.46 19.29
N ALA A 166 -2.70 -19.40 18.42
CA ALA A 166 -2.84 -20.83 18.68
C ALA A 166 -1.52 -21.60 18.44
N PRO A 167 -1.19 -22.61 19.27
CA PRO A 167 0.02 -23.42 19.08
C PRO A 167 0.01 -24.15 17.72
N GLY A 168 1.15 -24.09 17.02
CA GLY A 168 1.32 -24.78 15.74
C GLY A 168 0.66 -24.09 14.53
N VAL A 169 0.02 -22.93 14.73
CA VAL A 169 -0.50 -22.10 13.64
C VAL A 169 0.61 -21.24 13.04
N ARG A 170 0.59 -21.12 11.71
CA ARG A 170 1.54 -20.33 10.93
C ARG A 170 0.83 -19.07 10.43
N TYR A 171 1.30 -17.89 10.84
CA TYR A 171 0.70 -16.61 10.45
C TYR A 171 1.36 -15.97 9.22
N SER A 172 2.62 -16.29 8.91
CA SER A 172 3.26 -15.98 7.62
C SER A 172 3.98 -17.18 7.02
N PHE A 173 4.26 -17.16 5.72
CA PHE A 173 4.88 -18.28 5.03
C PHE A 173 6.21 -18.68 5.67
N THR A 174 7.06 -17.70 6.00
CA THR A 174 8.34 -17.94 6.69
C THR A 174 8.17 -18.25 8.19
N GLY A 175 7.05 -17.83 8.78
CA GLY A 175 6.80 -17.89 10.22
C GLY A 175 7.38 -16.71 11.00
N ALA A 176 7.83 -15.64 10.32
CA ALA A 176 8.28 -14.40 10.94
C ALA A 176 7.17 -13.70 11.73
N ILE A 177 5.93 -13.74 11.22
CA ILE A 177 4.74 -13.30 11.95
C ILE A 177 4.34 -14.41 12.92
N VAL A 178 4.35 -14.12 14.22
CA VAL A 178 4.19 -15.12 15.29
C VAL A 178 2.85 -15.09 15.99
N SER A 179 2.02 -14.07 15.73
CA SER A 179 0.67 -13.93 16.27
C SER A 179 -0.25 -13.27 15.23
N PRO A 180 -1.59 -13.41 15.37
CA PRO A 180 -2.52 -12.77 14.46
C PRO A 180 -2.36 -11.25 14.48
N ARG A 181 -2.43 -10.61 13.31
CA ARG A 181 -2.34 -9.15 13.11
C ARG A 181 -1.03 -8.49 13.57
N ASP A 182 0.02 -9.26 13.88
CA ASP A 182 1.34 -8.68 14.21
C ASP A 182 1.90 -7.96 12.98
N VAL A 183 2.22 -6.67 13.14
CA VAL A 183 3.03 -5.90 12.19
C VAL A 183 4.51 -6.04 12.56
N LEU A 184 5.36 -6.30 11.59
CA LEU A 184 6.82 -6.36 11.78
C LEU A 184 7.47 -5.02 11.46
N ARG A 185 8.69 -4.82 11.96
CA ARG A 185 9.45 -3.58 11.72
C ARG A 185 9.62 -3.33 10.21
N GLY A 186 9.27 -2.13 9.77
CA GLY A 186 9.26 -1.75 8.37
C GLY A 186 7.97 -2.05 7.62
N GLY A 187 6.98 -2.69 8.26
CA GLY A 187 5.68 -2.97 7.67
C GLY A 187 4.53 -2.14 8.24
N TYR A 188 3.32 -2.43 7.74
CA TYR A 188 2.08 -1.83 8.21
C TYR A 188 0.85 -2.74 8.04
N LEU A 189 -0.27 -2.36 8.66
CA LEU A 189 -1.59 -3.01 8.55
C LEU A 189 -2.69 -1.94 8.50
N SER A 190 -3.59 -2.04 7.52
CA SER A 190 -4.68 -1.07 7.30
C SER A 190 -6.06 -1.67 7.58
N TRP A 191 -6.94 -0.90 8.23
CA TRP A 191 -8.33 -1.33 8.48
C TRP A 191 -9.34 -0.19 8.46
N HIS A 192 -10.59 -0.55 8.23
CA HIS A 192 -11.75 0.32 8.29
C HIS A 192 -12.55 0.07 9.57
N GLU A 193 -12.81 1.13 10.33
CA GLU A 193 -13.70 1.12 11.49
C GLU A 193 -15.11 1.55 11.05
N PRO A 194 -16.09 0.64 11.05
CA PRO A 194 -17.37 0.88 10.38
C PRO A 194 -18.35 1.76 11.16
N VAL A 195 -18.12 2.05 12.45
CA VAL A 195 -19.03 2.91 13.25
C VAL A 195 -18.79 4.38 12.91
N THR A 196 -17.53 4.76 12.75
CA THR A 196 -17.06 6.11 12.46
C THR A 196 -16.84 6.34 10.96
N ASP A 197 -16.78 5.27 10.16
CA ASP A 197 -16.47 5.31 8.73
C ASP A 197 -15.07 5.90 8.47
N ILE A 198 -14.11 5.53 9.34
CA ILE A 198 -12.73 6.02 9.34
C ILE A 198 -11.77 4.86 9.11
N TRP A 199 -10.76 5.10 8.28
CA TRP A 199 -9.66 4.19 8.07
C TRP A 199 -8.51 4.49 9.02
N PHE A 200 -7.88 3.42 9.48
CA PHE A 200 -6.75 3.44 10.40
C PHE A 200 -5.63 2.56 9.85
N GLN A 201 -4.42 2.83 10.35
CA GLN A 201 -3.24 2.05 10.00
C GLN A 201 -2.33 1.91 11.22
N GLU A 202 -1.79 0.71 11.42
CA GLU A 202 -0.65 0.45 12.28
C GLU A 202 0.60 0.46 11.40
N THR A 203 1.60 1.26 11.76
CA THR A 203 2.88 1.35 11.03
C THR A 203 4.05 1.09 11.96
N TRP A 204 5.09 0.41 11.49
CA TRP A 204 6.33 0.24 12.25
C TRP A 204 7.59 0.58 11.43
N PHE A 205 7.55 1.68 10.67
CA PHE A 205 8.65 2.04 9.77
C PHE A 205 9.96 2.36 10.48
N ASP A 206 9.89 2.99 11.64
CA ASP A 206 11.03 3.42 12.44
C ASP A 206 10.73 3.28 13.94
N GLY A 207 11.74 3.55 14.78
CA GLY A 207 11.59 3.48 16.23
C GLY A 207 11.62 2.05 16.81
N ASP A 208 11.28 1.97 18.09
CA ASP A 208 11.29 0.73 18.88
C ASP A 208 9.89 0.09 18.99
N GLU A 209 8.82 0.80 18.62
CA GLU A 209 7.42 0.38 18.75
C GLU A 209 6.62 0.80 17.50
N SER A 210 5.49 0.14 17.25
CA SER A 210 4.54 0.51 16.19
C SER A 210 3.64 1.68 16.62
N GLU A 211 3.03 2.34 15.64
CA GLU A 211 2.16 3.50 15.85
C GLU A 211 0.84 3.35 15.09
N PHE A 212 -0.28 3.68 15.75
CA PHE A 212 -1.58 3.82 15.10
C PHE A 212 -1.78 5.21 14.53
N ARG A 213 -2.39 5.27 13.34
CA ARG A 213 -2.62 6.50 12.58
C ARG A 213 -4.01 6.48 11.98
N GLU A 214 -4.64 7.64 11.95
CA GLU A 214 -5.88 7.86 11.24
C GLU A 214 -5.59 8.24 9.78
N LEU A 215 -6.19 7.53 8.84
CA LEU A 215 -6.11 7.79 7.39
C LEU A 215 -7.30 8.61 6.87
N GLY A 216 -8.37 8.73 7.66
CA GLY A 216 -9.62 9.39 7.28
C GLY A 216 -10.55 8.49 6.45
N GLN A 217 -11.48 9.08 5.71
CA GLN A 217 -12.46 8.30 4.94
C GLN A 217 -11.92 7.90 3.57
N LEU A 218 -11.93 6.60 3.26
CA LEU A 218 -11.60 6.07 1.92
C LEU A 218 -12.84 5.46 1.29
N THR A 219 -13.10 5.77 0.02
CA THR A 219 -14.38 5.43 -0.62
C THR A 219 -14.32 4.26 -1.59
N GLY A 220 -13.12 3.88 -2.05
CA GLY A 220 -12.94 2.89 -3.13
C GLY A 220 -13.60 3.25 -4.47
N LYS A 221 -14.15 4.48 -4.64
CA LYS A 221 -15.00 4.85 -5.79
C LYS A 221 -14.21 5.34 -7.00
N THR A 222 -13.10 6.03 -6.77
CA THR A 222 -12.28 6.63 -7.84
C THR A 222 -11.03 5.81 -8.15
N ARG A 223 -10.54 5.07 -7.15
CA ARG A 223 -9.41 4.13 -7.20
C ARG A 223 -9.67 3.03 -6.17
N SER A 224 -8.91 1.93 -6.24
CA SER A 224 -8.96 0.88 -5.22
C SER A 224 -8.64 1.43 -3.82
N LEU A 225 -9.08 0.71 -2.80
CA LEU A 225 -8.74 1.02 -1.40
C LEU A 225 -7.23 0.95 -1.20
N ARG A 226 -6.56 -0.10 -1.73
CA ARG A 226 -5.09 -0.22 -1.71
C ARG A 226 -4.40 1.00 -2.30
N SER A 227 -4.78 1.44 -3.51
CA SER A 227 -4.13 2.61 -4.12
C SER A 227 -4.32 3.91 -3.32
N GLN A 228 -5.40 4.03 -2.55
CA GLN A 228 -5.61 5.17 -1.65
C GLN A 228 -4.76 5.05 -0.38
N VAL A 229 -4.67 3.85 0.19
CA VAL A 229 -3.79 3.52 1.32
C VAL A 229 -2.33 3.79 0.93
N ASP A 230 -1.82 3.23 -0.16
CA ASP A 230 -0.45 3.42 -0.63
C ASP A 230 -0.07 4.90 -0.74
N GLU A 231 -0.95 5.72 -1.33
CA GLU A 231 -0.69 7.16 -1.47
C GLU A 231 -0.62 7.87 -0.11
N LEU A 232 -1.42 7.46 0.87
CA LEU A 232 -1.38 8.02 2.21
C LEU A 232 -0.15 7.52 2.98
N THR A 233 0.13 6.22 2.94
CA THR A 233 1.32 5.60 3.56
C THR A 233 2.59 6.30 3.10
N ASN A 234 2.78 6.45 1.78
CA ASN A 234 3.98 7.08 1.20
C ASN A 234 4.12 8.56 1.56
N ARG A 235 3.00 9.30 1.68
CA ARG A 235 3.02 10.70 2.13
C ARG A 235 3.39 10.82 3.61
N LEU A 236 2.93 9.90 4.45
CA LEU A 236 3.04 9.98 5.91
C LEU A 236 4.33 9.36 6.45
N ALA A 237 4.92 8.39 5.76
CA ALA A 237 6.13 7.71 6.21
C ALA A 237 7.40 8.56 6.14
N GLY A 238 7.36 9.74 5.51
CA GLY A 238 8.51 10.63 5.36
C GLY A 238 9.67 9.97 4.57
N PRO A 239 10.88 10.55 4.57
CA PRO A 239 12.04 10.03 3.81
C PRO A 239 12.54 8.64 4.22
N SER A 240 11.96 8.02 5.26
CA SER A 240 12.42 6.77 5.85
C SER A 240 12.14 5.53 4.98
N LEU A 241 11.03 5.50 4.24
CA LEU A 241 10.76 4.48 3.20
C LEU A 241 11.67 4.65 1.98
N ALA A 242 12.22 5.85 1.76
CA ALA A 242 13.02 6.19 0.58
C ALA A 242 14.50 5.76 0.66
N ARG A 243 14.92 4.89 1.60
CA ARG A 243 16.29 4.35 1.61
C ARG A 243 16.48 3.28 0.53
N GLY A 244 16.50 3.76 -0.71
CA GLY A 244 16.85 2.98 -1.88
C GLY A 244 16.53 3.70 -3.18
N GLN A 245 17.30 4.74 -3.53
CA GLN A 245 17.78 5.11 -4.89
C GLN A 245 17.80 6.62 -5.21
N ALA A 246 18.79 6.99 -6.03
CA ALA A 246 19.09 8.33 -6.56
C ALA A 246 18.58 8.48 -8.02
N PRO A 247 18.40 9.72 -8.55
CA PRO A 247 17.70 9.96 -9.82
C PRO A 247 18.60 9.81 -11.05
N ALA A 248 18.08 9.28 -12.15
CA ALA A 248 18.68 9.43 -13.49
C ALA A 248 17.63 9.43 -14.61
N LEU A 249 17.75 10.40 -15.52
CA LEU A 249 16.86 10.71 -16.64
C LEU A 249 17.07 9.85 -17.91
N MET A 250 15.95 9.66 -18.61
CA MET A 250 15.68 9.64 -20.07
C MET A 250 16.18 8.51 -21.03
N ALA A 251 15.15 7.88 -21.62
CA ALA A 251 14.87 7.56 -23.03
C ALA A 251 15.61 6.43 -23.78
N ALA A 252 14.83 5.46 -24.27
CA ALA A 252 15.01 4.80 -25.58
C ALA A 252 13.75 4.05 -26.05
N ARG A 253 13.49 4.07 -27.37
CA ARG A 253 12.56 3.22 -28.16
C ARG A 253 13.42 2.23 -29.00
N PRO A 254 12.97 1.01 -29.39
CA PRO A 254 12.32 0.84 -30.71
C PRO A 254 11.34 -0.37 -30.87
N SER A 255 10.82 -0.46 -32.11
CA SER A 255 9.89 -1.41 -32.79
C SER A 255 10.36 -2.90 -32.78
N SER A 256 9.58 -3.98 -33.00
CA SER A 256 8.52 -4.26 -34.00
C SER A 256 7.80 -5.64 -33.85
N VAL A 257 6.47 -5.69 -34.02
CA VAL A 257 5.62 -6.52 -34.96
C VAL A 257 5.87 -8.06 -35.03
N LEU A 258 4.94 -8.99 -34.74
CA LEU A 258 3.61 -9.23 -35.37
C LEU A 258 2.76 -10.26 -34.55
N VAL A 259 2.16 -9.82 -33.43
CA VAL A 259 0.92 -10.39 -32.80
C VAL A 259 -0.11 -9.25 -32.58
N ALA A 260 -0.02 -8.23 -33.45
CA ALA A 260 0.17 -6.84 -33.00
C ALA A 260 -1.07 -5.90 -33.01
N SER A 261 -2.30 -6.37 -33.20
CA SER A 261 -3.45 -5.44 -33.11
C SER A 261 -4.00 -5.32 -31.69
N GLY A 262 -4.30 -6.46 -31.05
CA GLY A 262 -4.87 -6.53 -29.70
C GLY A 262 -3.85 -6.20 -28.60
N SER A 263 -2.78 -6.99 -28.50
CA SER A 263 -1.72 -6.78 -27.50
C SER A 263 -1.06 -5.42 -27.62
N SER A 264 -0.73 -4.95 -28.83
CA SER A 264 -0.13 -3.62 -28.98
C SER A 264 -1.13 -2.48 -28.73
N ALA A 265 -2.44 -2.67 -28.96
CA ALA A 265 -3.43 -1.68 -28.51
C ALA A 265 -3.54 -1.64 -26.99
N LYS A 266 -3.51 -2.81 -26.33
CA LYS A 266 -3.52 -2.88 -24.86
C LYS A 266 -2.25 -2.30 -24.25
N ALA A 267 -1.09 -2.58 -24.85
CA ALA A 267 0.17 -1.98 -24.45
C ALA A 267 0.20 -0.46 -24.65
N ARG A 268 -0.45 0.08 -25.70
CA ARG A 268 -0.68 1.53 -25.81
C ARG A 268 -1.56 2.05 -24.68
N GLN A 269 -2.68 1.38 -24.36
CA GLN A 269 -3.52 1.75 -23.22
C GLN A 269 -2.74 1.78 -21.90
N TRP A 270 -1.92 0.76 -21.62
CA TRP A 270 -1.07 0.74 -20.43
C TRP A 270 -0.05 1.87 -20.43
N ARG A 271 0.61 2.16 -21.56
CA ARG A 271 1.56 3.29 -21.64
C ARG A 271 0.86 4.63 -21.42
N ASP A 272 -0.28 4.87 -22.05
CA ASP A 272 -1.07 6.09 -21.87
C ASP A 272 -1.52 6.25 -20.41
N GLN A 273 -1.90 5.14 -19.76
CA GLN A 273 -2.26 5.12 -18.34
C GLN A 273 -1.06 5.43 -17.44
N ILE A 274 0.08 4.79 -17.69
CA ILE A 274 1.32 5.03 -16.94
C ILE A 274 1.73 6.49 -17.10
N GLU A 275 1.74 7.02 -18.33
CA GLU A 275 2.02 8.44 -18.58
C GLU A 275 1.02 9.33 -17.82
N GLY A 276 -0.27 8.99 -17.80
CA GLY A 276 -1.27 9.71 -17.03
C GLY A 276 -1.04 9.68 -15.50
N LEU A 277 -0.50 8.58 -14.96
CA LEU A 277 -0.11 8.48 -13.56
C LEU A 277 1.12 9.32 -13.25
N LEU A 278 2.15 9.23 -14.11
CA LEU A 278 3.40 9.99 -13.99
C LEU A 278 3.21 11.50 -14.19
N ALA A 279 2.23 11.92 -14.99
CA ALA A 279 1.98 13.32 -15.35
C ALA A 279 1.11 14.09 -14.35
N LYS A 280 0.53 13.44 -13.34
CA LYS A 280 -0.27 14.14 -12.32
C LYS A 280 0.62 15.12 -11.56
N PRO A 281 0.29 16.42 -11.50
CA PRO A 281 1.11 17.40 -10.82
C PRO A 281 1.17 17.08 -9.33
N LYS A 282 2.38 17.13 -8.76
CA LYS A 282 2.60 17.13 -7.32
C LYS A 282 1.71 18.22 -6.72
N LEU A 283 0.77 17.85 -5.86
CA LEU A 283 0.02 18.82 -5.06
C LEU A 283 1.03 19.50 -4.13
N GLY A 284 1.63 20.58 -4.63
CA GLY A 284 2.56 21.41 -3.90
C GLY A 284 1.83 22.06 -2.74
N VAL A 285 2.45 21.98 -1.56
CA VAL A 285 2.16 22.82 -0.41
C VAL A 285 2.10 24.27 -0.90
N SER A 286 0.93 24.90 -0.83
CA SER A 286 0.82 26.33 -1.01
C SER A 286 1.47 27.01 0.19
N GLU A 287 2.72 27.43 0.04
CA GLU A 287 3.30 28.46 0.90
C GLU A 287 2.45 29.73 0.76
N GLU A 288 1.67 30.04 1.79
CA GLU A 288 1.10 31.37 1.97
C GLU A 288 2.25 32.37 2.14
N THR A 289 2.70 32.95 1.02
CA THR A 289 3.52 34.16 1.06
C THR A 289 2.65 35.31 1.57
N GLY A 290 2.81 35.62 2.85
CA GLY A 290 2.23 36.79 3.48
C GLY A 290 2.64 38.07 2.78
N ARG A 291 1.66 38.76 2.17
CA ARG A 291 1.78 40.18 1.85
C ARG A 291 1.02 40.99 2.90
N SER A 292 1.81 41.72 3.68
CA SER A 292 1.41 42.78 4.59
C SER A 292 0.71 43.91 3.81
N GLU A 293 -0.55 44.18 4.12
CA GLU A 293 -1.14 45.52 3.96
C GLU A 293 -1.60 46.05 5.33
N ALA A 294 -1.09 47.23 5.65
CA ALA A 294 -1.27 47.92 6.92
C ALA A 294 -2.65 48.57 7.02
N ALA A 295 -3.29 48.45 8.19
CA ALA A 295 -4.43 49.25 8.61
C ALA A 295 -4.06 50.12 9.85
N PRO A 296 -4.57 51.36 9.97
CA PRO A 296 -4.05 52.38 10.90
C PRO A 296 -4.57 52.23 12.34
N PRO A 297 -3.94 52.87 13.33
CA PRO A 297 -4.09 52.51 14.74
C PRO A 297 -5.36 53.11 15.36
N ARG A 298 -6.12 52.30 16.11
CA ARG A 298 -7.16 52.80 17.02
C ARG A 298 -6.59 53.09 18.41
N ARG A 299 -6.89 54.31 18.86
CA ARG A 299 -6.54 54.96 20.12
C ARG A 299 -6.98 54.17 21.36
N ARG A 300 -6.12 54.21 22.39
CA ARG A 300 -6.38 53.83 23.79
C ARG A 300 -7.51 54.67 24.41
N GLN A 301 -8.39 54.01 25.17
CA GLN A 301 -8.95 54.56 26.41
C GLN A 301 -8.97 53.47 27.48
N ALA A 302 -8.58 53.85 28.69
CA ALA A 302 -8.49 53.01 29.88
C ALA A 302 -9.62 53.40 30.88
N PRO A 303 -9.66 52.85 32.11
CA PRO A 303 -10.77 52.04 32.62
C PRO A 303 -11.68 52.82 33.57
N ASN A 304 -12.82 52.24 33.97
CA ASN A 304 -13.49 52.69 35.18
C ASN A 304 -14.05 51.54 36.02
N LEU A 305 -13.71 51.59 37.30
CA LEU A 305 -14.05 50.70 38.41
C LEU A 305 -15.41 51.09 39.01
N SER A 306 -16.20 50.11 39.44
CA SER A 306 -16.94 50.13 40.73
C SER A 306 -17.71 48.82 40.97
N SER A 307 -17.61 48.31 42.20
CA SER A 307 -18.35 47.19 42.81
C SER A 307 -19.24 47.75 43.96
N PRO A 308 -19.84 46.97 44.90
CA PRO A 308 -20.72 45.78 44.84
C PRO A 308 -21.99 45.93 45.74
N SER A 309 -22.84 44.89 45.86
CA SER A 309 -23.67 44.48 47.03
C SER A 309 -24.83 43.58 46.56
N SER A 310 -25.45 42.62 47.27
CA SER A 310 -25.24 41.84 48.50
C SER A 310 -26.38 40.80 48.56
N SER A 311 -26.13 39.60 49.10
CA SER A 311 -27.08 38.46 49.31
C SER A 311 -28.18 38.78 50.38
N PRO A 312 -29.15 37.90 50.78
CA PRO A 312 -28.99 36.47 51.15
C PRO A 312 -30.18 35.48 50.90
N ASN A 313 -29.89 34.17 51.12
CA ASN A 313 -30.82 33.02 51.27
C ASN A 313 -31.78 33.16 52.48
N PRO A 314 -32.78 32.26 52.64
CA PRO A 314 -32.58 31.14 53.59
C PRO A 314 -33.32 29.79 53.33
N VAL A 315 -32.61 28.68 53.67
CA VAL A 315 -33.00 27.57 54.60
C VAL A 315 -33.98 26.44 54.16
N GLY A 316 -33.51 25.17 54.24
CA GLY A 316 -34.27 23.89 54.21
C GLY A 316 -34.95 23.57 55.57
N PRO A 317 -35.07 22.32 56.10
CA PRO A 317 -34.80 20.93 55.63
C PRO A 317 -36.03 19.98 55.99
N PRO A 318 -35.97 18.66 56.37
CA PRO A 318 -34.90 17.64 56.41
C PRO A 318 -35.23 16.20 55.90
N ARG A 319 -34.15 15.39 55.91
CA ARG A 319 -33.96 13.93 55.69
C ARG A 319 -34.88 12.96 56.46
N ARG A 320 -34.99 11.71 55.96
CA ARG A 320 -34.76 10.41 56.66
C ARG A 320 -34.69 9.25 55.64
N ARG A 321 -33.55 8.55 55.50
CA ARG A 321 -33.20 7.20 56.04
C ARG A 321 -34.20 6.07 55.74
N ARG A 322 -33.86 5.18 54.80
CA ARG A 322 -33.29 3.84 55.04
C ARG A 322 -32.64 3.34 53.76
#